data_AF-B0FP35-F1
#
_entry.id   AF-B0FP35-F1
#
_cell.length_a   1.000
_cell.length_b   1.000
_cell.length_c   1.000
_cell.angle_alpha   90.00
_cell.angle_beta   90.00
_cell.angle_gamma   90.00
#
_symmetry.space_group_name_H-M   'P 1'
#
loop_
_entity.id
_entity.type
_entity.pdbx_description
1 polymer ?
#
loop_
_entity_poly.entity_id
_entity_poly.type
_entity_poly.pdbx_seq_one_letter_code
_entity_poly.pdbx_strand_id
1 'polypeptide(L)'
;FNGGGHINHKIFWKVLSPSGGGQPKGDLLEMIQTNFGSFDEMKSALTAATVAIQGSGWGWLDWNPVSNRLRVATTANQDPLQPTTGLVPLFGIDVWEHAY
;
A
#
# COMPACT_ATOMS: atom_id res chain seq x y z
N PHE A 1 7.55 -16.72 -2.24
CA PHE A 1 6.20 -16.89 -2.83
C PHE A 1 5.13 -17.23 -1.79
N ASN A 2 4.94 -18.47 -1.33
CA ASN A 2 3.82 -18.84 -0.43
C ASN A 2 3.76 -18.03 0.88
N GLY A 3 4.87 -17.90 1.60
CA GLY A 3 4.91 -17.15 2.86
C GLY A 3 4.58 -15.66 2.68
N GLY A 4 5.08 -15.06 1.59
CA GLY A 4 4.76 -13.67 1.25
C GLY A 4 3.29 -13.49 0.85
N GLY A 5 2.72 -14.44 0.11
CA GLY A 5 1.29 -14.45 -0.21
C GLY A 5 0.41 -14.49 1.04
N HIS A 6 0.77 -15.32 2.03
CA HIS A 6 0.07 -15.32 3.32
C HIS A 6 0.17 -13.97 4.04
N ILE A 7 1.36 -13.36 4.09
CA ILE A 7 1.57 -12.04 4.74
C ILE A 7 0.73 -10.96 4.03
N ASN A 8 0.83 -10.88 2.71
CA ASN A 8 0.17 -9.85 1.91
C ASN A 8 -1.36 -9.93 2.06
N HIS A 9 -1.94 -11.13 1.88
CA HIS A 9 -3.38 -11.32 2.00
C HIS A 9 -3.89 -11.15 3.44
N LYS A 10 -3.10 -11.53 4.46
CA LYS A 10 -3.46 -11.28 5.87
C LYS A 10 -3.57 -9.80 6.18
N ILE A 11 -2.78 -8.95 5.52
CA ILE A 11 -2.89 -7.49 5.62
C ILE A 11 -4.10 -7.01 4.81
N PHE A 12 -4.22 -7.43 3.54
CA PHE A 12 -5.28 -7.04 2.61
C PHE A 12 -6.68 -7.19 3.18
N TRP A 13 -6.99 -8.35 3.80
CA TRP A 13 -8.32 -8.58 4.35
C TRP A 13 -8.65 -7.73 5.58
N LYS A 14 -7.64 -7.23 6.30
CA LYS A 14 -7.84 -6.40 7.49
C LYS A 14 -8.12 -4.93 7.17
N VAL A 15 -7.78 -4.49 5.96
CA VAL A 15 -7.88 -3.09 5.54
C VAL A 15 -9.11 -2.81 4.67
N LEU A 16 -9.84 -3.85 4.26
CA LEU A 16 -11.11 -3.74 3.56
C LEU A 16 -12.29 -3.88 4.52
N SER A 17 -13.35 -3.10 4.29
CA SER A 17 -14.57 -3.13 5.09
C SER A 17 -15.77 -2.80 4.21
N PRO A 18 -16.93 -3.48 4.39
CA PRO A 18 -18.17 -3.13 3.68
C PRO A 18 -18.67 -1.72 4.00
N SER A 19 -18.22 -1.14 5.11
CA SER A 19 -18.49 0.24 5.52
C SER A 19 -17.22 1.10 5.53
N GLY A 20 -16.18 0.66 4.81
CA GLY A 20 -14.92 1.38 4.67
C GLY A 20 -14.95 2.48 3.61
N GLY A 21 -13.77 2.95 3.22
CA GLY A 21 -13.61 4.04 2.27
C GLY A 21 -13.70 5.42 2.92
N GLY A 22 -13.87 6.45 2.09
CA GLY A 22 -13.76 7.84 2.51
C GLY A 22 -12.31 8.29 2.70
N GLN A 23 -12.10 9.33 3.53
CA GLN A 23 -10.79 9.85 3.88
C GLN A 23 -10.41 9.45 5.31
N PRO A 24 -9.11 9.16 5.58
CA PRO A 24 -8.64 9.00 6.95
C PRO A 24 -8.81 10.30 7.73
N LYS A 25 -8.69 10.22 9.05
CA LYS A 25 -8.78 11.36 9.98
C LYS A 25 -7.57 11.40 10.91
N GLY A 26 -7.36 12.54 11.56
CA GLY A 26 -6.28 12.74 12.52
C GLY A 26 -4.89 12.64 11.89
N ASP A 27 -3.93 12.16 12.68
CA ASP A 27 -2.50 12.12 12.35
C ASP A 27 -2.19 11.49 10.99
N LEU A 28 -2.96 10.47 10.58
CA LEU A 28 -2.78 9.83 9.28
C LEU A 28 -3.10 10.78 8.12
N LEU A 29 -4.17 11.58 8.22
CA LEU A 29 -4.52 12.55 7.18
C LEU A 29 -3.48 13.67 7.12
N GLU A 30 -3.02 14.14 8.28
CA GLU A 30 -1.98 15.19 8.36
C GLU A 30 -0.64 14.71 7.77
N MET A 31 -0.24 13.47 8.05
CA MET A 31 0.94 12.87 7.43
C MET A 31 0.78 12.70 5.92
N ILE A 32 -0.40 12.31 5.44
CA ILE A 32 -0.69 12.22 4.00
C ILE A 32 -0.54 13.58 3.33
N GLN A 33 -1.15 14.63 3.88
CA GLN A 33 -1.03 16.00 3.36
C GLN A 33 0.43 16.47 3.38
N THR A 34 1.17 16.18 4.46
CA THR A 34 2.58 16.56 4.58
C THR A 34 3.49 15.81 3.60
N ASN A 35 3.16 14.56 3.25
CA ASN A 35 4.05 13.70 2.43
C ASN A 35 3.69 13.68 0.95
N PHE A 36 2.43 13.93 0.61
CA PHE A 36 1.93 13.87 -0.76
C PHE A 36 1.30 15.18 -1.24
N GLY A 37 1.12 16.18 -0.36
CA GLY A 37 0.41 17.42 -0.65
C GLY A 37 -1.08 17.34 -0.30
N SER A 38 -1.75 16.28 -0.75
CA SER A 38 -3.16 16.03 -0.48
C SER A 38 -3.50 14.53 -0.50
N PHE A 39 -4.70 14.20 0.00
CA PHE A 39 -5.22 12.83 -0.09
C PHE A 39 -5.43 12.38 -1.54
N ASP A 40 -5.84 13.28 -2.42
CA ASP A 40 -6.06 12.96 -3.83
C ASP A 40 -4.74 12.81 -4.60
N GLU A 41 -3.70 13.57 -4.26
CA GLU A 41 -2.34 13.36 -4.80
C GLU A 41 -1.74 12.03 -4.33
N MET A 42 -1.94 11.65 -3.06
CA MET A 42 -1.55 10.34 -2.56
C MET A 42 -2.25 9.21 -3.32
N LYS A 43 -3.58 9.31 -3.49
CA LYS A 43 -4.34 8.34 -4.29
C LYS A 43 -3.84 8.26 -5.73
N SER A 44 -3.55 9.40 -6.34
CA SER A 44 -3.05 9.47 -7.72
C SER A 44 -1.69 8.81 -7.85
N ALA A 45 -0.76 9.07 -6.92
CA ALA A 45 0.56 8.45 -6.87
C ALA A 45 0.47 6.93 -6.66
N LEU A 46 -0.37 6.48 -5.72
CA LEU A 46 -0.58 5.06 -5.47
C LEU A 46 -1.21 4.35 -6.67
N THR A 47 -2.23 4.95 -7.28
CA THR A 47 -2.90 4.42 -8.49
C THR A 47 -1.90 4.28 -9.63
N ALA A 48 -1.14 5.34 -9.92
CA ALA A 48 -0.15 5.33 -11.00
C ALA A 48 0.92 4.25 -10.81
N ALA A 49 1.46 4.11 -9.58
CA ALA A 49 2.46 3.09 -9.27
C ALA A 49 1.90 1.67 -9.40
N THR A 50 0.66 1.47 -8.94
CA THR A 50 0.00 0.16 -8.91
C THR A 50 -0.40 -0.31 -10.31
N VAL A 51 -0.95 0.58 -11.15
CA VAL A 51 -1.31 0.29 -12.55
C VAL A 51 -0.07 0.02 -13.42
N ALA A 52 1.07 0.62 -13.09
CA ALA A 52 2.31 0.42 -13.85
C ALA A 52 2.99 -0.94 -13.60
N ILE A 53 2.47 -1.77 -12.68
CA ILE A 53 2.99 -3.11 -12.43
C ILE A 53 2.75 -3.98 -13.67
N GLN A 54 3.83 -4.52 -14.22
CA GLN A 54 3.78 -5.46 -15.34
C GLN A 54 3.77 -6.90 -14.82
N GLY A 55 2.70 -7.63 -15.11
CA GLY A 55 2.46 -8.97 -14.55
C GLY A 55 1.87 -8.88 -13.15
N SER A 56 2.22 -9.82 -12.28
CA SER A 56 1.63 -9.94 -10.95
C SER A 56 2.39 -9.13 -9.89
N GLY A 57 1.68 -8.50 -8.97
CA GLY A 57 2.31 -7.74 -7.89
C GLY A 57 1.33 -7.00 -6.98
N TRP A 58 1.89 -6.13 -6.15
CA TRP A 58 1.18 -5.37 -5.12
C TRP A 58 1.62 -3.91 -5.12
N GLY A 59 0.66 -2.99 -4.98
CA GLY A 59 0.92 -1.58 -4.65
C GLY A 59 0.71 -1.33 -3.16
N TRP A 60 1.52 -0.48 -2.54
CA TRP A 60 1.51 -0.26 -1.10
C TRP A 60 1.51 1.23 -0.75
N LEU A 61 0.70 1.60 0.24
CA LEU A 61 0.96 2.76 1.09
C LEU A 61 1.71 2.26 2.33
N ASP A 62 2.86 2.85 2.59
CA ASP A 62 3.78 2.39 3.63
C ASP A 62 4.32 3.52 4.49
N TRP A 63 4.82 3.18 5.66
CA TRP A 63 5.60 4.07 6.51
C TRP A 63 7.07 3.64 6.51
N ASN A 64 7.94 4.59 6.15
CA ASN A 64 9.38 4.42 6.21
C ASN A 64 9.91 4.86 7.59
N PRO A 65 10.35 3.92 8.45
CA PRO A 65 10.83 4.25 9.80
C PRO A 65 12.12 5.08 9.80
N VAL A 66 12.93 5.00 8.74
CA VAL A 66 14.21 5.74 8.64
C VAL A 66 13.97 7.21 8.37
N SER A 67 13.07 7.52 7.43
CA SER A 67 12.75 8.92 7.09
C SER A 67 11.60 9.49 7.92
N ASN A 68 10.89 8.65 8.68
CA ASN A 68 9.63 8.97 9.35
C ASN A 68 8.59 9.60 8.39
N ARG A 69 8.37 8.96 7.23
CA ARG A 69 7.45 9.46 6.19
C ARG A 69 6.65 8.34 5.57
N LEU A 70 5.45 8.68 5.11
CA LEU A 70 4.65 7.85 4.23
C LEU A 70 5.26 7.81 2.83
N ARG A 71 5.19 6.64 2.19
CA ARG A 71 5.62 6.43 0.81
C ARG A 71 4.65 5.53 0.05
N VAL A 72 4.83 5.54 -1.27
CA VAL A 72 4.26 4.54 -2.17
C VAL A 72 5.39 3.62 -2.61
N ALA A 73 5.14 2.32 -2.54
CA ALA A 73 6.04 1.28 -3.01
C ALA A 73 5.27 0.22 -3.78
N THR A 74 5.97 -0.55 -4.62
CA THR A 74 5.42 -1.73 -5.29
C THR A 74 6.30 -2.93 -5.02
N THR A 75 5.70 -4.12 -5.01
CA THR A 75 6.44 -5.38 -4.95
C THR A 75 5.96 -6.32 -6.04
N ALA A 76 6.90 -7.05 -6.65
CA ALA A 76 6.58 -8.04 -7.67
C ALA A 76 6.08 -9.34 -7.02
N ASN A 77 5.20 -10.04 -7.72
CA ASN A 77 4.66 -11.33 -7.31
C ASN A 77 4.10 -11.31 -5.87
N GLN A 78 4.67 -12.12 -4.99
CA GLN A 78 4.29 -12.24 -3.58
C GLN A 78 5.44 -11.82 -2.67
N ASP A 79 6.28 -10.89 -3.11
CA ASP A 79 7.34 -10.35 -2.27
C ASP A 79 6.69 -9.46 -1.19
N PRO A 80 6.81 -9.81 0.10
CA PRO A 80 6.16 -9.06 1.16
C PRO A 80 6.92 -7.77 1.44
N LEU A 81 6.20 -6.66 1.60
CA LEU A 81 6.81 -5.33 1.68
C LEU A 81 7.87 -5.22 2.79
N GLN A 82 7.51 -5.47 4.05
CA GLN A 82 8.41 -5.24 5.18
C GLN A 82 9.65 -6.14 5.17
N PRO A 83 9.55 -7.48 4.96
CA PRO A 83 10.74 -8.33 4.93
C PRO A 83 11.70 -8.05 3.77
N THR A 84 11.22 -7.44 2.68
CA THR A 84 12.04 -7.18 1.47
C THR A 84 12.58 -5.75 1.40
N THR A 85 11.89 -4.78 1.99
CA THR A 85 12.22 -3.35 1.87
C THR A 85 12.49 -2.65 3.20
N GLY A 86 12.07 -3.25 4.32
CA GLY A 86 12.07 -2.59 5.64
C GLY A 86 10.94 -1.59 5.85
N LEU A 87 10.10 -1.33 4.84
CA LEU A 87 8.95 -0.42 4.91
C LEU A 87 7.78 -1.09 5.63
N VAL A 88 7.10 -0.36 6.51
CA VAL A 88 5.98 -0.88 7.28
C VAL A 88 4.68 -0.71 6.49
N PRO A 89 3.96 -1.79 6.12
CA PRO A 89 2.75 -1.69 5.33
C PRO A 89 1.61 -1.09 6.16
N LEU A 90 0.96 -0.05 5.62
CA LEU A 90 -0.31 0.48 6.16
C LEU A 90 -1.50 -0.14 5.43
N PHE A 91 -1.42 -0.19 4.10
CA PHE A 91 -2.43 -0.72 3.21
C PHE A 91 -1.79 -1.21 1.92
N GLY A 92 -2.31 -2.30 1.35
CA GLY A 92 -1.86 -2.87 0.08
C GLY A 92 -3.02 -3.09 -0.89
N ILE A 93 -2.74 -2.93 -2.18
CA ILE A 93 -3.64 -3.21 -3.30
C ILE A 93 -3.07 -4.42 -4.03
N ASP A 94 -3.85 -5.50 -4.07
CA ASP A 94 -3.54 -6.65 -4.91
C ASP A 94 -3.88 -6.33 -6.37
N VAL A 95 -2.90 -6.46 -7.27
CA VAL A 95 -3.10 -6.34 -8.73
C VAL A 95 -2.71 -7.61 -9.48
N TRP A 96 -2.69 -8.74 -8.79
CA TRP A 96 -2.77 -10.02 -9.47
C TRP A 96 -4.08 -10.10 -10.27
N GLU A 97 -4.04 -10.72 -11.45
CA GLU A 97 -5.22 -10.83 -12.32
C GLU A 97 -6.42 -11.54 -11.67
N HIS A 98 -6.21 -12.33 -10.61
CA HIS A 98 -7.29 -12.98 -9.88
C HIS A 98 -7.97 -12.08 -8.83
N ALA A 99 -7.43 -10.89 -8.59
CA ALA A 99 -7.93 -9.95 -7.58
C ALA A 99 -9.07 -9.06 -8.10
N TYR A 100 -9.33 -9.08 -9.42
CA TYR A 100 -10.38 -8.33 -10.12
C TYR A 100 -11.02 -9.17 -11.23
#